data_AF-A0A6N7Z290-F1
#
_entry.id   AF-A0A6N7Z290-F1
#
_cell.length_a   1.000
_cell.length_b   1.000
_cell.length_c   1.000
_cell.angle_alpha   90.00
_cell.angle_beta   90.00
_cell.angle_gamma   90.00
#
_symmetry.space_group_name_H-M   'P 1'
#
loop_
_entity.id
_entity.type
_entity.pdbx_description
1 polymer ?
#
loop_
_entity_poly.entity_id
_entity_poly.type
_entity_poly.pdbx_seq_one_letter_code
_entity_poly.pdbx_strand_id
1 'polypeptide(L)'
;ATDAPAGLFRGYEPLGEMDRRDWDRRFLAGVRDSTPEYAWPPGELYPEGGYEAGEPEILPAGTMLDRFGGPDGRVFAPQGTWYARRSLPPSTVDTEYQCYRVLRDTPLWTAVSAPWFGQPGGGIRYRALYSAGELVAMGYLAIEEGQ
;
A
#
# COMPACT_ATOMS: atom_id res chain seq x y z
N ALA A 1 -4.33 16.60 -6.20
CA ALA A 1 -5.26 15.66 -6.86
C ALA A 1 -4.41 14.48 -7.27
N THR A 2 -4.79 13.27 -6.88
CA THR A 2 -3.99 12.07 -7.09
C THR A 2 -3.96 11.73 -8.58
N ASP A 3 -2.77 11.63 -9.19
CA ASP A 3 -2.59 11.21 -10.59
C ASP A 3 -2.78 9.69 -10.78
N ALA A 4 -3.39 9.01 -9.80
CA ALA A 4 -3.67 7.58 -9.87
C ALA A 4 -4.73 7.29 -10.95
N PRO A 5 -4.50 6.30 -11.83
CA PRO A 5 -5.49 5.91 -12.83
C PRO A 5 -6.83 5.54 -12.19
N ALA A 6 -7.93 6.11 -12.69
CA ALA A 6 -9.28 5.87 -12.16
C ALA A 6 -9.65 4.37 -12.10
N GLY A 7 -9.11 3.55 -13.02
CA GLY A 7 -9.30 2.10 -13.05
C GLY A 7 -8.83 1.37 -11.79
N LEU A 8 -7.91 1.95 -11.01
CA LEU A 8 -7.46 1.37 -9.75
C LEU A 8 -8.55 1.34 -8.67
N PHE A 9 -9.56 2.21 -8.76
CA PHE A 9 -10.60 2.35 -7.74
C PHE A 9 -11.86 1.53 -8.05
N ARG A 10 -11.79 0.59 -8.99
CA ARG A 10 -12.92 -0.30 -9.29
C ARG A 10 -13.33 -1.09 -8.04
N GLY A 11 -14.60 -0.93 -7.63
CA GLY A 11 -15.16 -1.63 -6.47
C GLY A 11 -14.61 -1.16 -5.12
N TYR A 12 -13.98 0.01 -5.09
CA TYR A 12 -13.57 0.66 -3.85
C TYR A 12 -14.70 1.52 -3.30
N GLU A 13 -15.18 1.14 -2.11
CA GLU A 13 -16.10 1.93 -1.30
C GLU A 13 -15.35 2.39 -0.05
N PRO A 14 -15.16 3.70 0.22
CA PRO A 14 -14.27 4.17 1.28
C PRO A 14 -14.51 3.57 2.68
N LEU A 15 -15.77 3.35 3.04
CA LEU A 15 -16.15 2.77 4.33
C LEU A 15 -16.53 1.28 4.23
N GLY A 16 -16.37 0.68 3.05
CA GLY A 16 -16.92 -0.63 2.74
C GLY A 16 -18.43 -0.65 2.96
N GLU A 17 -18.92 -1.73 3.57
CA GLU A 17 -20.35 -1.89 3.92
C GLU A 17 -20.71 -1.26 5.29
N MET A 18 -19.75 -0.60 5.97
CA MET A 18 -19.96 -0.04 7.30
C MET A 18 -20.50 1.40 7.23
N ASP A 19 -21.30 1.78 8.21
CA ASP A 19 -21.59 3.20 8.43
C ASP A 19 -20.36 3.92 9.03
N ARG A 20 -20.38 5.25 8.96
CA ARG A 20 -19.27 6.10 9.41
C ARG A 20 -18.91 5.90 10.88
N ARG A 21 -19.91 5.73 11.75
CA ARG A 21 -19.70 5.61 13.20
C ARG A 21 -19.02 4.30 13.55
N ASP A 22 -19.46 3.21 12.94
CA ASP A 22 -18.87 1.89 13.16
C ASP A 22 -17.49 1.76 12.51
N TRP A 23 -17.30 2.37 11.33
CA TRP A 23 -15.98 2.46 10.70
C TRP A 23 -14.98 3.21 11.58
N ASP A 24 -15.36 4.40 12.08
CA ASP A 24 -14.49 5.20 12.97
C ASP A 24 -14.16 4.43 14.25
N ARG A 25 -15.15 3.80 14.90
CA ARG A 25 -14.92 3.02 16.12
C ARG A 25 -13.88 1.92 15.91
N ARG A 26 -13.85 1.31 14.72
CA ARG A 26 -12.97 0.17 14.43
C ARG A 26 -11.58 0.61 13.95
N PHE A 27 -11.50 1.70 13.19
CA PHE A 27 -10.30 2.02 12.41
C PHE A 27 -9.67 3.37 12.73
N LEU A 28 -10.37 4.28 13.41
CA LEU A 28 -9.83 5.58 13.80
C LEU A 28 -9.28 5.49 15.22
N ALA A 29 -7.94 5.56 15.34
CA ALA A 29 -7.25 5.58 16.63
C ALA A 29 -7.24 6.99 17.25
N GLY A 30 -7.36 8.02 16.42
CA GLY A 30 -7.40 9.41 16.86
C GLY A 30 -7.41 10.39 15.68
N VAL A 31 -7.40 11.67 16.01
CA VAL A 31 -7.18 12.75 15.03
C VAL A 31 -6.18 13.72 15.64
N ARG A 32 -5.09 13.98 14.94
CA ARG A 32 -4.04 14.91 15.34
C ARG A 32 -3.93 16.01 14.29
N ASP A 33 -4.13 17.26 14.69
CA ASP A 33 -4.03 18.42 13.78
C ASP A 33 -4.88 18.26 12.50
N SER A 34 -6.11 17.76 12.65
CA SER A 34 -7.03 17.38 11.56
C SER A 34 -6.59 16.21 10.67
N THR A 35 -5.48 15.56 10.98
CA THR A 35 -5.00 14.35 10.32
C THR A 35 -5.49 13.11 11.06
N PRO A 36 -6.19 12.17 10.40
CA PRO A 36 -6.65 10.94 11.04
C PRO A 36 -5.45 10.03 11.34
N GLU A 37 -5.42 9.51 12.56
CA GLU A 37 -4.54 8.42 12.96
C GLU A 37 -5.32 7.11 12.95
N TYR A 38 -4.81 6.09 12.26
CA TYR A 38 -5.55 4.86 12.04
C TYR A 38 -5.03 3.71 12.90
N ALA A 39 -5.97 2.86 13.33
CA ALA A 39 -5.67 1.55 13.87
C ALA A 39 -5.32 0.61 12.71
N TRP A 40 -4.02 0.35 12.53
CA TRP A 40 -3.51 -0.63 11.57
C TRP A 40 -3.81 -2.07 12.02
N PRO A 41 -3.76 -3.07 11.10
CA PRO A 41 -3.96 -4.46 11.46
C PRO A 41 -3.05 -4.88 12.63
N PRO A 42 -3.58 -5.55 13.68
CA PRO A 42 -2.77 -6.06 14.78
C PRO A 42 -1.72 -7.04 14.28
N GLY A 43 -0.45 -6.84 14.65
CA GLY A 43 0.66 -7.63 14.14
C GLY A 43 0.63 -9.11 14.56
N GLU A 44 -0.04 -9.43 15.68
CA GLU A 44 -0.22 -10.80 16.17
C GLU A 44 -1.16 -11.62 15.29
N LEU A 45 -2.09 -10.97 14.60
CA LEU A 45 -3.04 -11.61 13.68
C LEU A 45 -2.62 -11.44 12.22
N TYR A 46 -2.03 -10.29 11.90
CA TYR A 46 -1.65 -9.89 10.56
C TYR A 46 -0.22 -9.34 10.57
N PRO A 47 0.80 -10.21 10.59
CA PRO A 47 2.20 -9.79 10.70
C PRO A 47 2.56 -8.80 9.60
N GLU A 48 3.01 -7.61 9.99
CA GLU A 48 3.33 -6.50 9.05
C GLU A 48 2.16 -6.14 8.09
N GLY A 49 0.92 -6.44 8.49
CA GLY A 49 -0.32 -6.24 7.72
C GLY A 49 -0.55 -7.27 6.60
N GLY A 50 0.20 -8.37 6.57
CA GLY A 50 -0.08 -9.52 5.72
C GLY A 50 -1.17 -10.42 6.31
N TYR A 51 -1.94 -11.10 5.47
CA TYR A 51 -2.87 -12.16 5.88
C TYR A 51 -2.13 -13.30 6.58
N GLU A 52 -0.91 -13.57 6.11
CA GLU A 52 0.10 -14.43 6.73
C GLU A 52 1.43 -13.68 6.82
N ALA A 53 2.42 -14.28 7.50
CA ALA A 53 3.78 -13.76 7.52
C ALA A 53 4.35 -13.66 6.10
N GLY A 54 5.13 -12.61 5.86
CA GLY A 54 5.74 -12.40 4.56
C GLY A 54 6.95 -13.31 4.34
N GLU A 55 7.06 -13.86 3.14
CA GLU A 55 8.17 -14.73 2.72
C GLU A 55 9.21 -13.93 1.93
N PRO A 56 10.51 -14.29 2.02
CA PRO A 56 11.54 -13.63 1.22
C PRO A 56 11.35 -13.94 -0.27
N GLU A 57 11.40 -12.91 -1.11
CA GLU A 57 11.31 -13.00 -2.57
C GLU A 57 12.37 -12.09 -3.21
N ILE A 58 13.03 -12.58 -4.26
CA ILE A 58 13.88 -11.74 -5.12
C ILE A 58 13.03 -11.27 -6.29
N LEU A 59 12.74 -9.97 -6.30
CA LEU A 59 11.93 -9.38 -7.35
C LEU A 59 12.82 -9.04 -8.56
N PRO A 60 12.56 -9.60 -9.75
CA PRO A 60 13.48 -9.48 -10.88
C PRO A 60 13.48 -8.07 -11.48
N ALA A 61 14.61 -7.70 -12.08
CA ALA A 61 14.72 -6.49 -12.89
C ALA A 61 13.60 -6.41 -13.96
N GLY A 62 13.08 -5.21 -14.19
CA GLY A 62 11.97 -4.94 -15.09
C GLY A 62 10.58 -5.06 -14.47
N THR A 63 10.45 -5.60 -13.26
CA THR A 63 9.17 -5.68 -12.55
C THR A 63 8.62 -4.28 -12.28
N MET A 64 7.30 -4.12 -12.49
CA MET A 64 6.59 -2.86 -12.29
C MET A 64 5.88 -2.86 -10.94
N LEU A 65 6.13 -1.82 -10.15
CA LEU A 65 5.54 -1.59 -8.84
C LEU A 65 4.80 -0.26 -8.82
N ASP A 66 3.85 -0.12 -7.91
CA ASP A 66 3.26 1.18 -7.59
C ASP A 66 3.00 1.31 -6.08
N ARG A 67 2.76 2.55 -5.63
CA ARG A 67 2.46 2.85 -4.24
C ARG A 67 1.61 4.10 -4.12
N PHE A 68 0.73 4.10 -3.11
CA PHE A 68 0.13 5.30 -2.54
C PHE A 68 0.89 5.71 -1.27
N GLY A 69 1.21 6.99 -1.15
CA GLY A 69 1.99 7.60 -0.08
C GLY A 69 3.41 7.96 -0.50
N GLY A 70 3.99 8.95 0.19
CA GLY A 70 5.29 9.54 -0.17
C GLY A 70 6.51 8.60 -0.07
N PRO A 71 7.70 9.12 -0.40
CA PRO A 71 8.92 8.34 -0.64
C PRO A 71 9.50 7.65 0.59
N ASP A 72 9.11 8.05 1.80
CA ASP A 72 9.56 7.43 3.05
C ASP A 72 8.91 6.05 3.33
N GLY A 73 7.92 5.67 2.52
CA GLY A 73 7.24 4.39 2.64
C GLY A 73 8.03 3.22 2.09
N ARG A 74 7.76 2.02 2.62
CA ARG A 74 8.46 0.77 2.29
C ARG A 74 7.56 -0.35 1.74
N VAL A 75 6.27 -0.06 1.51
CA VAL A 75 5.29 -1.06 1.05
C VAL A 75 4.81 -0.68 -0.34
N PHE A 76 4.94 -1.63 -1.26
CA PHE A 76 4.59 -1.54 -2.68
C PHE A 76 3.54 -2.61 -3.02
N ALA A 77 2.88 -2.43 -4.15
CA ALA A 77 2.09 -3.48 -4.80
C ALA A 77 2.58 -3.67 -6.24
N PRO A 78 2.29 -4.82 -6.88
CA PRO A 78 2.38 -4.91 -8.34
C PRO A 78 1.60 -3.76 -8.99
N GLN A 79 2.18 -3.14 -10.01
CA GLN A 79 1.51 -2.05 -10.73
C GLN A 79 0.12 -2.48 -11.20
N GLY A 80 -0.90 -1.64 -10.98
CA GLY A 80 -2.27 -1.93 -11.38
C GLY A 80 -3.11 -2.64 -10.32
N THR A 81 -2.53 -2.96 -9.15
CA THR A 81 -3.27 -3.56 -8.03
C THR A 81 -4.39 -2.62 -7.58
N TRP A 82 -5.64 -3.07 -7.61
CA TRP A 82 -6.78 -2.24 -7.23
C TRP A 82 -6.67 -1.74 -5.79
N TYR A 83 -7.15 -0.53 -5.52
CA TYR A 83 -7.04 0.11 -4.22
C TYR A 83 -7.67 -0.73 -3.09
N ALA A 84 -8.87 -1.29 -3.33
CA ALA A 84 -9.56 -2.18 -2.39
C ALA A 84 -8.75 -3.47 -2.06
N ARG A 85 -7.86 -3.91 -2.95
CA ARG A 85 -7.00 -5.07 -2.71
C ARG A 85 -5.77 -4.74 -1.85
N ARG A 86 -5.48 -3.45 -1.62
CA ARG A 86 -4.35 -2.98 -0.83
C ARG A 86 -4.67 -2.82 0.65
N SER A 87 -5.96 -2.73 1.02
CA SER A 87 -6.42 -2.47 2.39
C SER A 87 -5.77 -1.24 3.00
N LEU A 88 -5.83 -0.12 2.28
CA LEU A 88 -5.36 1.20 2.71
C LEU A 88 -6.54 2.07 3.17
N PRO A 89 -6.33 2.99 4.13
CA PRO A 89 -7.40 3.84 4.63
C PRO A 89 -7.82 4.91 3.61
N PRO A 90 -9.01 5.52 3.75
CA PRO A 90 -9.52 6.49 2.79
C PRO A 90 -8.62 7.70 2.54
N SER A 91 -7.95 8.23 3.56
CA SER A 91 -7.08 9.40 3.37
C SER A 91 -5.86 9.10 2.49
N THR A 92 -5.47 7.84 2.33
CA THR A 92 -4.35 7.45 1.46
C THR A 92 -4.70 7.59 -0.03
N VAL A 93 -6.00 7.70 -0.38
CA VAL A 93 -6.44 8.02 -1.75
C VAL A 93 -5.90 9.37 -2.21
N ASP A 94 -5.86 10.36 -1.31
CA ASP A 94 -5.45 11.74 -1.60
C ASP A 94 -3.93 11.97 -1.48
N THR A 95 -3.18 10.90 -1.21
CA THR A 95 -1.71 10.96 -1.12
C THR A 95 -1.05 10.79 -2.49
N GLU A 96 0.26 11.04 -2.55
CA GLU A 96 1.06 10.79 -3.74
C GLU A 96 0.88 9.36 -4.26
N TYR A 97 0.72 9.22 -5.57
CA TYR A 97 0.71 7.94 -6.26
C TYR A 97 1.91 7.87 -7.20
N GLN A 98 2.75 6.86 -7.05
CA GLN A 98 3.98 6.73 -7.81
C GLN A 98 4.16 5.31 -8.35
N CYS A 99 4.53 5.21 -9.63
CA CYS A 99 4.97 3.97 -10.27
C CYS A 99 6.50 3.87 -10.23
N TYR A 100 7.00 2.64 -10.11
CA TYR A 100 8.42 2.34 -10.08
C TYR A 100 8.73 1.15 -10.98
N ARG A 101 9.93 1.15 -11.57
CA ARG A 101 10.53 -0.02 -12.21
C ARG A 101 11.69 -0.54 -11.39
N VAL A 102 11.71 -1.84 -11.17
CA VAL A 102 12.87 -2.53 -10.56
C VAL A 102 14.02 -2.54 -11.57
N LEU A 103 15.18 -1.98 -11.21
CA LEU A 103 16.34 -1.88 -12.10
C LEU A 103 17.29 -3.08 -12.01
N ARG A 104 17.24 -3.78 -10.88
CA ARG A 104 18.04 -4.98 -10.59
C ARG A 104 17.32 -5.86 -9.58
N ASP A 105 17.66 -7.13 -9.56
CA ASP A 105 17.13 -8.10 -8.62
C ASP A 105 17.15 -7.56 -7.18
N THR A 106 15.96 -7.38 -6.61
CA THR A 106 15.77 -6.68 -5.33
C THR A 106 15.15 -7.63 -4.30
N PRO A 107 15.82 -7.89 -3.16
CA PRO A 107 15.25 -8.73 -2.11
C PRO A 107 14.16 -7.97 -1.35
N LEU A 108 12.97 -8.58 -1.28
CA LEU A 108 11.78 -8.05 -0.61
C LEU A 108 11.10 -9.15 0.20
N TRP A 109 10.14 -8.76 1.03
CA TRP A 109 9.17 -9.69 1.62
C TRP A 109 7.86 -9.61 0.87
N THR A 110 7.38 -10.74 0.37
CA THR A 110 6.09 -10.87 -0.31
C THR A 110 5.03 -11.37 0.66
N ALA A 111 3.84 -10.80 0.61
CA ALA A 111 2.69 -11.27 1.37
C ALA A 111 1.39 -10.95 0.64
N VAL A 112 0.29 -11.50 1.13
CA VAL A 112 -1.06 -11.09 0.72
C VAL A 112 -1.57 -10.05 1.70
N SER A 113 -2.09 -8.92 1.24
CA SER A 113 -2.68 -7.89 2.12
C SER A 113 -3.86 -8.47 2.92
N ALA A 114 -3.83 -8.31 4.24
CA ALA A 114 -4.95 -8.68 5.10
C ALA A 114 -6.21 -7.84 4.78
N PRO A 115 -7.42 -8.37 4.98
CA PRO A 115 -8.65 -7.57 4.89
C PRO A 115 -8.69 -6.54 6.03
N TRP A 116 -8.69 -5.25 5.68
CA TRP A 116 -8.68 -4.16 6.67
C TRP A 116 -9.33 -2.88 6.12
N PHE A 117 -9.63 -1.90 6.99
CA PHE A 117 -10.28 -0.63 6.62
C PHE A 117 -11.62 -0.78 5.86
N GLY A 118 -12.34 -1.87 6.08
CA GLY A 118 -13.58 -2.19 5.36
C GLY A 118 -13.36 -2.73 3.95
N GLN A 119 -12.10 -2.97 3.56
CA GLN A 119 -11.71 -3.49 2.26
C GLN A 119 -11.39 -5.00 2.31
N PRO A 120 -11.58 -5.73 1.20
CA PRO A 120 -11.35 -7.17 1.15
C PRO A 120 -9.87 -7.57 1.21
N GLY A 121 -8.93 -6.66 0.90
CA GLY A 121 -7.52 -7.02 0.77
C GLY A 121 -7.30 -8.08 -0.31
N GLY A 122 -6.35 -8.98 -0.07
CA GLY A 122 -6.06 -10.10 -0.98
C GLY A 122 -5.14 -9.75 -2.14
N GLY A 123 -4.68 -8.49 -2.26
CA GLY A 123 -3.64 -8.11 -3.22
C GLY A 123 -2.26 -8.56 -2.75
N ILE A 124 -1.36 -8.84 -3.70
CA ILE A 124 0.06 -9.03 -3.40
C ILE A 124 0.63 -7.70 -2.89
N ARG A 125 1.45 -7.78 -1.85
CA ARG A 125 2.20 -6.65 -1.31
C ARG A 125 3.66 -7.03 -1.14
N TYR A 126 4.53 -6.09 -1.48
CA TYR A 126 5.97 -6.21 -1.26
C TYR A 126 6.41 -5.23 -0.19
N ARG A 127 7.10 -5.71 0.83
CA ARG A 127 7.74 -4.87 1.86
C ARG A 127 9.24 -4.88 1.63
N ALA A 128 9.83 -3.69 1.53
CA ALA A 128 11.27 -3.50 1.44
C ALA A 128 11.91 -3.25 2.81
N LEU A 129 13.23 -3.43 2.87
CA LEU A 129 14.03 -3.00 4.01
C LEU A 129 14.22 -1.48 4.03
N TYR A 130 14.44 -0.88 2.85
CA TYR A 130 14.66 0.55 2.65
C TYR A 130 13.40 1.22 2.10
N SER A 131 13.30 2.54 2.28
CA SER A 131 12.20 3.34 1.73
C SER A 131 12.25 3.40 0.20
N ALA A 132 11.14 3.79 -0.42
CA ALA A 132 11.09 4.02 -1.86
C ALA A 132 12.13 5.05 -2.32
N GLY A 133 12.26 6.15 -1.58
CA GLY A 133 13.27 7.17 -1.87
C GLY A 133 14.70 6.64 -1.77
N GLU A 134 15.01 5.83 -0.75
CA GLU A 134 16.32 5.20 -0.60
C GLU A 134 16.61 4.18 -1.71
N LEU A 135 15.63 3.35 -2.07
CA LEU A 135 15.78 2.38 -3.16
C LEU A 135 16.00 3.07 -4.51
N VAL A 136 15.37 4.23 -4.74
CA VAL A 136 15.63 5.05 -5.92
C VAL A 136 17.04 5.65 -5.87
N ALA A 137 17.42 6.27 -4.76
CA ALA A 137 18.74 6.89 -4.60
C ALA A 137 19.88 5.87 -4.74
N MET A 138 19.69 4.65 -4.26
CA MET A 138 20.64 3.56 -4.42
C MET A 138 20.65 2.95 -5.82
N GLY A 139 19.65 3.22 -6.68
CA GLY A 139 19.53 2.66 -8.02
C GLY A 139 19.02 1.22 -8.04
N TYR A 140 18.14 0.84 -7.11
CA TYR A 140 17.36 -0.41 -7.16
C TYR A 140 16.02 -0.19 -7.85
N LEU A 141 15.44 0.99 -7.69
CA LEU A 141 14.20 1.41 -8.35
C LEU A 141 14.46 2.66 -9.21
N ALA A 142 13.69 2.81 -10.28
CA ALA A 142 13.50 4.08 -10.98
C ALA A 142 12.05 4.53 -10.82
N ILE A 143 11.85 5.84 -10.64
CA ILE A 143 10.55 6.48 -10.77
C ILE A 143 10.15 6.43 -12.24
N GLU A 144 8.96 5.91 -12.53
CA GLU A 144 8.39 5.98 -13.87
C GLU A 144 7.52 7.24 -13.94
N GLU A 145 7.85 8.16 -14.85
CA GLU A 145 6.99 9.32 -15.12
C GLU A 145 5.73 8.84 -15.82
N GLY A 146 4.56 9.28 -15.33
CA GLY A 146 3.28 8.95 -15.94
C GLY A 146 3.22 9.45 -17.38
N GLN A 147 2.76 8.61 -18.30
CA GLN A 147 2.38 9.04 -19.65
C GLN A 147 1.16 9.95 -19.62
#